data_AF-A0A7J0CRS4-F1
#
_entry.id   AF-A0A7J0CRS4-F1
#
_cell.length_a   1.000
_cell.length_b   1.000
_cell.length_c   1.000
_cell.angle_alpha   90.00
_cell.angle_beta   90.00
_cell.angle_gamma   90.00
#
_symmetry.space_group_name_H-M   'P 1'
#
loop_
_entity.id
_entity.type
_entity.pdbx_description
1 polymer ?
#
loop_
_entity_poly.entity_id
_entity_poly.type
_entity_poly.pdbx_seq_one_letter_code
_entity_poly.pdbx_strand_id
1 'polypeptide(L)'
;MTERETTRLVAWSQELRRVHHRLREALDVTRAALGEGIPGESATRELLLYCHGFCAALDSHHQGEDRTLFPAIAAAHPELRPVLRSLEQDHSMIAHLLGGLSAAVDRAASPEELDRHLEGIAALMENHFRYEERQLLAVLETLELSAAPGEVLGPL
;
A
#
# COMPACT_ATOMS: atom_id res chain seq x y z
N MET A 1 -1.15 40.69 3.33
CA MET A 1 -1.50 39.47 2.60
C MET A 1 -0.25 38.60 2.56
N THR A 2 -0.12 37.42 3.14
CA THR A 2 -0.89 36.63 4.14
C THR A 2 0.10 35.61 4.71
N GLU A 3 0.10 35.43 6.02
CA GLU A 3 0.91 34.48 6.82
C GLU A 3 0.56 32.99 6.57
N ARG A 4 0.29 32.55 5.32
CA ARG A 4 -0.24 31.20 5.02
C ARG A 4 0.54 30.34 4.03
N GLU A 5 1.71 30.77 3.57
CA GLU A 5 2.58 29.94 2.70
C GLU A 5 3.92 29.60 3.37
N THR A 6 3.94 29.56 4.70
CA THR A 6 5.03 28.88 5.41
C THR A 6 4.86 27.40 5.12
N THR A 7 5.56 26.92 4.10
CA THR A 7 5.75 25.52 3.72
C THR A 7 5.76 24.65 4.98
N ARG A 8 4.62 24.05 5.31
CA ARG A 8 4.63 22.93 6.24
C ARG A 8 5.46 21.88 5.52
N LEU A 9 6.70 21.71 5.97
CA LEU A 9 7.47 20.51 5.66
C LEU A 9 6.55 19.34 5.97
N VAL A 10 6.01 18.73 4.92
CA VAL A 10 5.28 17.47 5.04
C VAL A 10 6.35 16.48 5.50
N ALA A 11 6.15 15.90 6.67
CA ALA A 11 6.99 14.81 7.12
C ALA A 11 6.59 13.56 6.32
N TRP A 12 7.11 13.43 5.09
CA TRP A 12 6.82 12.31 4.19
C TRP A 12 7.07 10.96 4.87
N SER A 13 8.06 10.90 5.76
CA SER A 13 8.34 9.73 6.59
C SER A 13 7.17 9.34 7.51
N GLN A 14 6.45 10.31 8.06
CA GLN A 14 5.29 10.07 8.92
C GLN A 14 4.06 9.67 8.09
N GLU A 15 3.87 10.29 6.93
CA GLU A 15 2.76 9.95 6.04
C GLU A 15 2.90 8.54 5.47
N LEU A 16 4.10 8.14 5.05
CA LEU A 16 4.39 6.77 4.59
C LEU A 16 4.04 5.74 5.67
N ARG A 17 4.56 5.93 6.89
CA ARG A 17 4.24 5.06 8.03
C ARG A 17 2.76 4.98 8.32
N ARG A 18 2.04 6.11 8.24
CA ARG A 18 0.59 6.14 8.48
C ARG A 18 -0.15 5.32 7.43
N VAL A 19 0.21 5.46 6.16
CA VAL A 19 -0.37 4.66 5.06
C VAL A 19 -0.07 3.17 5.25
N HIS A 20 1.18 2.79 5.52
CA HIS A 20 1.53 1.40 5.80
C HIS A 20 0.77 0.80 6.98
N HIS A 21 0.56 1.58 8.04
CA HIS A 21 -0.23 1.12 9.18
C HIS A 21 -1.68 0.86 8.78
N ARG A 22 -2.31 1.77 8.06
CA ARG A 22 -3.70 1.61 7.59
C ARG A 22 -3.87 0.46 6.60
N LEU A 23 -2.87 0.21 5.75
CA LEU A 23 -2.88 -0.93 4.83
C LEU A 23 -2.80 -2.26 5.59
N ARG A 24 -2.03 -2.33 6.69
CA ARG A 24 -2.04 -3.48 7.60
C ARG A 24 -3.42 -3.67 8.24
N GLU A 25 -4.02 -2.60 8.76
CA GLU A 25 -5.37 -2.65 9.36
C GLU A 25 -6.42 -3.11 8.33
N ALA A 26 -6.38 -2.60 7.10
CA ALA A 26 -7.30 -2.99 6.04
C ALA A 26 -7.17 -4.48 5.67
N LEU A 27 -5.94 -5.00 5.65
CA LEU A 27 -5.69 -6.43 5.45
C LEU A 27 -6.25 -7.27 6.61
N ASP A 28 -6.05 -6.84 7.85
CA ASP A 28 -6.57 -7.54 9.03
C ASP A 28 -8.10 -7.59 9.03
N VAL A 29 -8.77 -6.48 8.68
CA VAL A 29 -10.23 -6.42 8.51
C VAL A 29 -10.69 -7.38 7.41
N THR A 30 -9.99 -7.41 6.27
CA THR A 30 -10.31 -8.31 5.16
C THR A 30 -10.21 -9.78 5.57
N ARG A 31 -9.18 -10.15 6.34
CA ARG A 31 -9.00 -11.51 6.86
C ARG A 31 -10.02 -11.86 7.94
N ALA A 32 -10.39 -10.92 8.81
CA ALA A 32 -11.43 -11.13 9.82
C ALA A 32 -12.79 -11.43 9.17
N ALA A 33 -13.16 -10.67 8.14
CA ALA A 33 -14.40 -10.89 7.38
C ALA A 33 -14.47 -12.29 6.75
N LEU A 34 -13.31 -12.87 6.40
CA LEU A 34 -13.21 -14.23 5.88
C LEU A 34 -13.41 -15.29 6.99
N GLY A 35 -12.85 -15.06 8.18
CA GLY A 35 -12.89 -15.98 9.32
C GLY A 35 -14.22 -16.01 10.07
N GLU A 36 -15.00 -14.91 10.05
CA GLU A 36 -16.29 -14.83 10.75
C GLU A 36 -17.40 -15.68 10.12
N GLY A 37 -17.23 -16.14 8.88
CA GLY A 37 -17.94 -17.30 8.34
C GLY A 37 -19.46 -17.31 8.49
N ILE A 38 -20.13 -16.16 8.59
CA ILE A 38 -21.58 -16.11 8.77
C ILE A 38 -22.24 -16.53 7.45
N PRO A 39 -23.00 -17.65 7.41
CA PRO A 39 -23.64 -18.08 6.19
C PRO A 39 -24.70 -17.06 5.77
N GLY A 40 -24.54 -16.42 4.61
CA GLY A 40 -25.53 -15.53 4.03
C GLY A 40 -24.95 -14.54 3.01
N GLU A 41 -25.83 -13.99 2.17
CA GLU A 41 -25.46 -13.03 1.10
C GLU A 41 -24.76 -11.76 1.62
N SER A 42 -25.04 -11.34 2.86
CA SER A 42 -24.44 -10.15 3.48
C SER A 42 -22.94 -10.34 3.76
N ALA A 43 -22.54 -11.49 4.28
CA ALA A 43 -21.13 -11.77 4.62
C ALA A 43 -20.27 -11.85 3.37
N THR A 44 -20.78 -12.47 2.29
CA THR A 44 -20.11 -12.49 0.99
C THR A 44 -19.95 -11.07 0.43
N ARG A 45 -20.98 -10.22 0.52
CA ARG A 45 -20.92 -8.83 0.02
C ARG A 45 -19.92 -7.97 0.79
N GLU A 46 -19.81 -8.14 2.10
CA GLU A 46 -18.82 -7.44 2.93
C GLU A 46 -17.40 -7.87 2.60
N LEU A 47 -17.14 -9.17 2.46
CA LEU A 47 -15.85 -9.69 2.02
C LEU A 47 -15.43 -9.13 0.65
N LEU A 48 -16.34 -9.11 -0.34
CA LEU A 48 -16.09 -8.49 -1.64
C LEU A 48 -15.68 -7.01 -1.48
N LEU A 49 -16.43 -6.25 -0.67
CA LEU A 49 -16.18 -4.83 -0.44
C LEU A 49 -14.79 -4.59 0.20
N TYR A 50 -14.45 -5.34 1.25
CA TYR A 50 -13.16 -5.20 1.93
C TYR A 50 -11.99 -5.64 1.03
N CYS A 51 -12.12 -6.78 0.34
CA CYS A 51 -11.10 -7.25 -0.61
C CYS A 51 -10.84 -6.21 -1.71
N HIS A 52 -11.88 -5.71 -2.37
CA HIS A 52 -11.71 -4.71 -3.43
C HIS A 52 -11.16 -3.39 -2.90
N GLY A 53 -11.65 -2.92 -1.74
CA GLY A 53 -11.14 -1.71 -1.10
C GLY A 53 -9.66 -1.81 -0.75
N PHE A 54 -9.25 -2.92 -0.12
CA PHE A 54 -7.85 -3.20 0.20
C PHE A 54 -6.98 -3.29 -1.06
N CYS A 55 -7.40 -4.06 -2.06
CA CYS A 55 -6.64 -4.21 -3.32
C CYS A 55 -6.45 -2.86 -4.01
N ALA A 56 -7.50 -2.06 -4.12
CA ALA A 56 -7.43 -0.74 -4.76
C ALA A 56 -6.55 0.23 -3.97
N ALA A 57 -6.62 0.21 -2.64
CA ALA A 57 -5.79 1.08 -1.80
C ALA A 57 -4.30 0.74 -1.90
N LEU A 58 -3.94 -0.55 -1.81
CA LEU A 58 -2.55 -0.99 -1.89
C LEU A 58 -1.95 -0.74 -3.28
N ASP A 59 -2.71 -1.03 -4.34
CA ASP A 59 -2.28 -0.77 -5.72
C ASP A 59 -2.11 0.73 -5.99
N SER A 60 -3.04 1.58 -5.51
CA SER A 60 -2.93 3.03 -5.67
C SER A 60 -1.74 3.62 -4.90
N HIS A 61 -1.43 3.08 -3.72
CA HIS A 61 -0.29 3.50 -2.91
C HIS A 61 1.03 3.25 -3.66
N HIS A 62 1.27 2.00 -4.08
CA HIS A 62 2.50 1.65 -4.80
C HIS A 62 2.63 2.38 -6.15
N GLN A 63 1.53 2.55 -6.89
CA GLN A 63 1.57 3.31 -8.14
C GLN A 63 1.93 4.78 -7.92
N GLY A 64 1.47 5.38 -6.83
CA GLY A 64 1.81 6.76 -6.48
C GLY A 64 3.29 6.90 -6.13
N GLU A 65 3.85 5.91 -5.44
CA GLU A 65 5.29 5.83 -5.16
C GLU A 65 6.13 5.71 -6.43
N ASP A 66 5.82 4.70 -7.25
CA ASP A 66 6.53 4.43 -8.51
C ASP A 66 6.53 5.64 -9.45
N ARG A 67 5.39 6.34 -9.55
CA ARG A 67 5.21 7.42 -10.52
C ARG A 67 5.67 8.78 -10.01
N THR A 68 5.70 8.98 -8.69
CA THR A 68 5.90 10.31 -8.11
C THR A 68 6.98 10.33 -7.04
N LEU A 69 6.87 9.51 -6.00
CA LEU A 69 7.80 9.55 -4.87
C LEU A 69 9.20 9.07 -5.28
N PHE A 70 9.30 7.90 -5.90
CA PHE A 70 10.58 7.29 -6.27
C PHE A 70 11.35 8.13 -7.29
N PRO A 71 10.72 8.72 -8.33
CA PRO A 71 11.41 9.68 -9.20
C PRO A 71 11.96 10.90 -8.46
N ALA A 72 11.22 11.45 -7.50
CA ALA A 72 11.68 12.57 -6.68
C ALA A 72 12.88 12.18 -5.81
N ILE A 73 12.83 11.00 -5.16
CA ILE A 73 13.96 10.46 -4.40
C ILE A 73 15.15 10.22 -5.33
N ALA A 74 14.97 9.62 -6.50
CA ALA A 74 16.07 9.33 -7.43
C ALA A 74 16.73 10.57 -8.03
N ALA A 75 16.03 11.71 -8.04
CA ALA A 75 16.56 13.00 -8.45
C ALA A 75 17.43 13.63 -7.35
N ALA A 76 16.97 13.58 -6.09
CA ALA A 76 17.68 14.11 -4.94
C ALA A 76 18.82 13.20 -4.43
N HIS A 77 18.64 11.88 -4.55
CA HIS A 77 19.49 10.80 -4.04
C HIS A 77 19.77 9.74 -5.12
N PRO A 78 20.57 10.06 -6.15
CA PRO A 78 20.87 9.15 -7.27
C PRO A 78 21.43 7.78 -6.85
N GLU A 79 22.11 7.71 -5.72
CA GLU A 79 22.68 6.50 -5.12
C GLU A 79 21.63 5.48 -4.69
N LEU A 80 20.38 5.90 -4.44
CA LEU A 80 19.29 5.01 -4.02
C LEU A 80 18.59 4.30 -5.18
N ARG A 81 18.92 4.62 -6.44
CA ARG A 81 18.29 3.96 -7.61
C ARG A 81 18.30 2.42 -7.55
N PRO A 82 19.34 1.72 -7.08
CA PRO A 82 19.28 0.28 -6.90
C PRO A 82 18.24 -0.17 -5.88
N VAL A 83 18.06 0.57 -4.79
CA VAL A 83 17.05 0.30 -3.76
C VAL A 83 15.64 0.51 -4.33
N LEU A 84 15.41 1.64 -5.00
CA LEU A 84 14.13 1.97 -5.61
C LEU A 84 13.71 0.91 -6.65
N ARG A 85 14.64 0.43 -7.49
CA ARG A 85 14.35 -0.67 -8.41
C ARG A 85 13.96 -1.97 -7.73
N SER A 86 14.52 -2.27 -6.55
CA SER A 86 14.11 -3.45 -5.78
C SER A 86 12.69 -3.27 -5.22
N LEU A 87 12.34 -2.07 -4.76
CA LEU A 87 10.98 -1.75 -4.30
C LEU A 87 9.96 -1.83 -5.45
N GLU A 88 10.27 -1.29 -6.62
CA GLU A 88 9.43 -1.42 -7.84
C GLU A 88 9.21 -2.89 -8.24
N GLN A 89 10.21 -3.75 -8.03
CA GLN A 89 10.07 -5.21 -8.24
C GLN A 89 9.11 -5.83 -7.22
N ASP A 90 9.21 -5.46 -5.94
CA ASP A 90 8.25 -5.88 -4.92
C ASP A 90 6.83 -5.41 -5.28
N HIS A 91 6.65 -4.16 -5.72
CA HIS A 91 5.37 -3.62 -6.16
C HIS A 91 4.77 -4.45 -7.30
N SER A 92 5.59 -4.82 -8.28
CA SER A 92 5.16 -5.67 -9.41
C SER A 92 4.71 -7.06 -8.95
N MET A 93 5.40 -7.65 -7.98
CA MET A 93 5.02 -8.94 -7.39
C MET A 93 3.73 -8.83 -6.58
N ILE A 94 3.57 -7.79 -5.78
CA ILE A 94 2.36 -7.54 -4.99
C ILE A 94 1.17 -7.32 -5.93
N ALA A 95 1.32 -6.49 -6.96
CA ALA A 95 0.27 -6.25 -7.95
C ALA A 95 -0.20 -7.55 -8.62
N HIS A 96 0.73 -8.47 -8.93
CA HIS A 96 0.38 -9.80 -9.45
C HIS A 96 -0.46 -10.62 -8.45
N LEU A 97 -0.09 -10.62 -7.17
CA LEU A 97 -0.84 -11.32 -6.11
C LEU A 97 -2.22 -10.71 -5.89
N LEU A 98 -2.34 -9.38 -5.93
CA LEU A 98 -3.62 -8.66 -5.85
C LEU A 98 -4.55 -8.99 -7.01
N GLY A 99 -4.00 -9.12 -8.23
CA GLY A 99 -4.74 -9.60 -9.39
C GLY A 99 -5.25 -11.03 -9.21
N GLY A 100 -4.42 -11.91 -8.65
CA GLY A 100 -4.79 -13.28 -8.29
C GLY A 100 -5.92 -13.35 -7.26
N LEU A 101 -5.83 -12.54 -6.20
CA LEU A 101 -6.89 -12.42 -5.19
C LEU A 101 -8.19 -11.89 -5.80
N SER A 102 -8.12 -10.82 -6.60
CA SER A 102 -9.29 -10.24 -7.26
C SER A 102 -9.99 -11.26 -8.17
N ALA A 103 -9.23 -12.02 -8.95
CA ALA A 103 -9.80 -13.07 -9.80
C ALA A 103 -10.43 -14.23 -8.99
N ALA A 104 -9.85 -14.58 -7.83
CA ALA A 104 -10.42 -15.58 -6.93
C ALA A 104 -11.73 -15.11 -6.30
N VAL A 105 -11.79 -13.84 -5.91
CA VAL A 105 -12.97 -13.13 -5.39
C VAL A 105 -14.08 -13.11 -6.44
N ASP A 106 -13.78 -12.70 -7.68
CA ASP A 106 -14.74 -12.58 -8.78
C ASP A 106 -15.41 -13.91 -9.15
N ARG A 107 -14.69 -15.04 -9.01
CA ARG A 107 -15.24 -16.39 -9.26
C ARG A 107 -15.82 -17.06 -8.02
N ALA A 108 -15.92 -16.36 -6.89
CA ALA A 108 -16.37 -16.90 -5.61
C ALA A 108 -15.59 -18.15 -5.17
N ALA A 109 -14.25 -18.05 -5.13
CA ALA A 109 -13.36 -19.07 -4.59
C ALA A 109 -13.70 -19.46 -3.15
N SER A 110 -13.23 -20.64 -2.71
CA SER A 110 -13.48 -21.09 -1.33
C SER A 110 -12.76 -20.21 -0.31
N PRO A 111 -13.25 -20.13 0.94
CA PRO A 111 -12.58 -19.35 1.97
C PRO A 111 -11.11 -19.76 2.19
N GLU A 112 -10.79 -21.05 2.11
CA GLU A 112 -9.42 -21.56 2.25
C GLU A 112 -8.51 -21.14 1.10
N GLU A 113 -9.07 -20.91 -0.09
CA GLU A 113 -8.31 -20.37 -1.21
C GLU A 113 -8.05 -18.87 -1.05
N LEU A 114 -9.06 -18.11 -0.63
CA LEU A 114 -8.92 -16.68 -0.37
C LEU A 114 -7.95 -16.40 0.78
N ASP A 115 -7.97 -17.21 1.85
CA ASP A 115 -7.05 -17.05 2.98
C ASP A 115 -5.59 -17.27 2.55
N ARG A 116 -5.33 -18.26 1.70
CA ARG A 116 -3.98 -18.49 1.13
C ARG A 116 -3.49 -17.32 0.29
N HIS A 117 -4.37 -16.68 -0.48
CA HIS A 117 -4.02 -15.46 -1.22
C HIS A 117 -3.67 -14.32 -0.26
N LEU A 118 -4.51 -14.07 0.75
CA LEU A 118 -4.32 -13.02 1.75
C LEU A 118 -3.06 -13.26 2.60
N GLU A 119 -2.76 -14.49 2.97
CA GLU A 119 -1.53 -14.86 3.68
C GLU A 119 -0.28 -14.57 2.84
N GLY A 120 -0.30 -14.94 1.55
CA GLY A 120 0.80 -14.65 0.63
C GLY A 120 1.05 -13.14 0.46
N ILE A 121 -0.03 -12.36 0.33
CA ILE A 121 0.03 -10.90 0.27
C ILE A 121 0.58 -10.33 1.59
N ALA A 122 0.07 -10.80 2.73
CA ALA A 122 0.51 -10.35 4.06
C ALA A 122 2.01 -10.53 4.26
N ALA A 123 2.53 -11.71 3.92
CA ALA A 123 3.93 -12.04 4.08
C ALA A 123 4.85 -11.16 3.21
N LEU A 124 4.46 -10.92 1.95
CA LEU A 124 5.24 -10.08 1.05
C LEU A 124 5.17 -8.60 1.47
N MET A 125 3.96 -8.11 1.77
CA MET A 125 3.70 -6.74 2.20
C MET A 125 4.49 -6.37 3.47
N GLU A 126 4.51 -7.24 4.47
CA GLU A 126 5.24 -6.96 5.71
C GLU A 126 6.76 -6.88 5.50
N ASN A 127 7.32 -7.76 4.66
CA ASN A 127 8.74 -7.69 4.32
C ASN A 127 9.06 -6.43 3.52
N HIS A 128 8.20 -6.09 2.57
CA HIS A 128 8.31 -4.92 1.71
C HIS A 128 8.27 -3.61 2.52
N PHE A 129 7.21 -3.36 3.29
CA PHE A 129 7.08 -2.15 4.12
C PHE A 129 8.25 -2.00 5.09
N ARG A 130 8.69 -3.08 5.73
CA ARG A 130 9.85 -3.03 6.62
C ARG A 130 11.14 -2.71 5.88
N TYR A 131 11.31 -3.19 4.65
CA TYR A 131 12.48 -2.87 3.85
C TYR A 131 12.46 -1.42 3.42
N GLU A 132 11.35 -0.96 2.84
CA GLU A 132 11.18 0.42 2.42
C GLU A 132 11.40 1.40 3.57
N GLU A 133 10.73 1.18 4.70
CA GLU A 133 10.84 2.08 5.85
C GLU A 133 12.29 2.16 6.36
N ARG A 134 13.01 1.04 6.38
CA ARG A 134 14.43 1.02 6.76
C ARG A 134 15.31 1.81 5.79
N GLN A 135 14.99 1.81 4.50
CA GLN A 135 15.82 2.45 3.49
C GLN A 135 15.48 3.93 3.31
N LEU A 136 14.20 4.30 3.36
CA LEU A 136 13.73 5.58 2.84
C LEU A 136 13.32 6.57 3.93
N LEU A 137 12.97 6.16 5.16
CA LEU A 137 12.42 7.12 6.13
C LEU A 137 13.34 8.28 6.46
N ALA A 138 14.65 8.02 6.64
CA ALA A 138 15.62 9.09 6.90
C ALA A 138 15.76 10.05 5.70
N VAL A 139 15.60 9.54 4.48
CA VAL A 139 15.62 10.33 3.24
C VAL A 139 14.37 11.21 3.15
N LEU A 140 13.22 10.64 3.51
CA LEU A 140 11.93 11.31 3.50
C LEU A 140 11.78 12.41 4.56
N GLU A 141 12.62 12.43 5.61
CA GLU A 141 12.67 13.53 6.58
C GLU A 141 13.14 14.85 5.98
N THR A 142 13.94 14.79 4.90
CA THR A 142 14.52 15.96 4.24
C THR A 142 14.08 16.14 2.79
N LEU A 143 13.16 15.30 2.30
CA LEU A 143 12.70 15.35 0.92
C LEU A 143 11.81 16.58 0.68
N GLU A 144 12.24 17.44 -0.23
CA GLU A 144 11.42 18.54 -0.73
C GLU A 144 10.62 18.09 -1.97
N LEU A 145 9.34 17.78 -1.76
CA LEU A 145 8.40 17.40 -2.82
C LEU A 145 7.14 18.25 -2.73
N SER A 146 6.85 19.03 -3.78
CA SER A 146 5.64 19.84 -3.88
C SER A 146 4.49 19.02 -4.47
N ALA A 147 3.88 18.19 -3.61
CA ALA A 147 2.71 17.38 -3.96
C ALA A 147 1.85 17.14 -2.71
N ALA A 148 0.56 16.85 -2.88
CA ALA A 148 -0.29 16.47 -1.76
C ALA A 148 -0.02 15.00 -1.36
N PRO A 149 0.17 14.66 -0.07
CA PRO A 149 0.47 13.29 0.34
C PRO A 149 -0.55 12.25 -0.13
N GLY A 150 -1.85 12.59 -0.12
CA GLY A 150 -2.89 11.67 -0.59
C GLY A 150 -2.87 11.40 -2.10
N GLU A 151 -2.25 12.28 -2.90
CA GLU A 151 -2.05 12.05 -4.34
C GLU A 151 -0.85 11.13 -4.60
N VAL A 152 0.14 11.15 -3.71
CA VAL A 152 1.41 10.40 -3.86
C VAL A 152 1.39 9.06 -3.14
N LEU A 153 0.82 8.97 -1.95
CA LEU A 153 0.79 7.77 -1.13
C LEU A 153 -0.58 7.08 -1.14
N GLY A 154 -1.53 7.61 -1.93
CA GLY A 154 -2.88 7.10 -2.04
C GLY A 154 -3.84 7.64 -0.96
N PRO A 155 -5.16 7.55 -1.21
CA PRO A 155 -6.18 8.01 -0.28
C PRO A 155 -6.37 6.98 0.83
N LEU A 156 -5.91 7.27 2.04
CA LEU A 156 -6.19 6.50 3.25
C LEU A 156 -6.48 7.43 4.44
#